data_AF-A0AAW8KII3-F1
#
_entry.id   AF-A0AAW8KII3-F1
#
_cell.length_a   1.000
_cell.length_b   1.000
_cell.length_c   1.000
_cell.angle_alpha   90.00
_cell.angle_beta   90.00
_cell.angle_gamma   90.00
#
_symmetry.space_group_name_H-M   'P 1'
#
loop_
_entity.id
_entity.type
_entity.pdbx_description
1 polymer ?
#
loop_
_entity_poly.entity_id
_entity_poly.type
_entity_poly.pdbx_seq_one_letter_code
_entity_poly.pdbx_strand_id
1 'polypeptide(L)'
;TQNPVFSDPYAFDLTSKGWKKLLSSPLIVKVMNSAVLNRTLGLLTGQVVGRSRYAEDLLDQAVQQNTQQYVLVGAGLDSFALRESHHYPTLKIFEVDHPDTQAAKQTKLKKLGNIPATVEFVAINFEKESISEALNRSLYDSSAPAFFSWLGTT
;
A
#
# COMPACT_ATOMS: atom_id res chain seq x y z
N THR A 1 11.62 3.09 -17.11
CA THR A 1 12.92 2.42 -17.31
C THR A 1 12.66 0.95 -17.55
N GLN A 2 13.52 0.23 -18.28
CA GLN A 2 13.29 -1.20 -18.59
C GLN A 2 13.35 -2.12 -17.35
N ASN A 3 13.76 -1.61 -16.19
CA ASN A 3 13.71 -2.31 -14.90
C ASN A 3 13.52 -1.30 -13.76
N PRO A 4 12.29 -1.07 -13.25
CA PRO A 4 12.04 -0.15 -12.15
C PRO A 4 12.41 -0.78 -10.79
N VAL A 5 12.87 0.04 -9.84
CA VAL A 5 13.13 -0.40 -8.45
C VAL A 5 11.85 -0.91 -7.76
N PHE A 6 10.71 -0.33 -8.13
CA PHE A 6 9.39 -0.68 -7.66
C PHE A 6 8.39 -0.38 -8.76
N SER A 7 7.46 -1.29 -9.03
CA SER A 7 6.46 -1.14 -10.09
C SER A 7 5.07 -1.29 -9.51
N ASP A 8 4.30 -0.21 -9.49
CA ASP A 8 2.88 -0.24 -9.14
C ASP A 8 2.02 0.10 -10.37
N PRO A 9 1.44 -0.91 -11.06
CA PRO A 9 0.61 -0.67 -12.22
C PRO A 9 -0.75 -0.03 -11.87
N TYR A 10 -1.15 -0.03 -10.59
CA TYR A 10 -2.43 0.48 -10.11
C TYR A 10 -2.35 1.89 -9.53
N ALA A 11 -1.16 2.40 -9.22
CA ALA A 11 -0.95 3.71 -8.58
C ALA A 11 -1.64 4.87 -9.33
N PHE A 12 -1.51 4.91 -10.66
CA PHE A 12 -2.18 5.92 -11.48
C PHE A 12 -3.71 5.81 -11.36
N ASP A 13 -4.25 4.60 -11.28
CA ASP A 13 -5.68 4.40 -11.23
C ASP A 13 -6.30 4.62 -9.85
N LEU A 14 -5.51 4.42 -8.80
CA LEU A 14 -5.90 4.62 -7.42
C LEU A 14 -5.89 6.09 -6.99
N THR A 15 -5.22 6.98 -7.74
CA THR A 15 -5.21 8.42 -7.43
C THR A 15 -6.55 9.12 -7.71
N SER A 16 -6.65 10.41 -7.39
CA SER A 16 -7.86 11.22 -7.61
C SER A 16 -8.04 11.60 -9.09
N LYS A 17 -9.26 11.93 -9.51
CA LYS A 17 -9.53 12.40 -10.88
C LYS A 17 -8.70 13.63 -11.27
N GLY A 18 -8.46 14.53 -10.30
CA GLY A 18 -7.62 15.72 -10.51
C GLY A 18 -6.17 15.35 -10.81
N TRP A 19 -5.61 14.44 -10.02
CA TRP A 19 -4.26 13.91 -10.24
C TRP A 19 -4.17 13.13 -11.56
N LYS A 20 -5.16 12.30 -11.91
CA LYS A 20 -5.20 11.63 -13.23
C LYS A 20 -5.14 12.64 -14.36
N LYS A 21 -5.98 13.69 -14.34
CA LYS A 21 -5.99 14.74 -15.36
C LYS A 21 -4.64 15.46 -15.48
N LEU A 22 -4.02 15.77 -14.34
CA LEU A 22 -2.72 16.43 -14.29
C LEU A 22 -1.61 15.53 -14.88
N LEU A 23 -1.56 14.27 -14.46
CA LEU A 23 -0.52 13.30 -14.84
C LEU A 23 -0.72 12.73 -16.25
N SER A 24 -1.90 12.85 -16.85
CA SER A 24 -2.14 12.53 -18.26
C SER A 24 -1.57 13.57 -19.24
N SER A 25 -1.11 14.74 -18.76
CA SER A 25 -0.53 15.77 -19.62
C SER A 25 0.96 15.53 -19.87
N PRO A 26 1.39 15.22 -21.11
CA PRO A 26 2.80 14.94 -21.40
C PRO A 26 3.73 16.12 -21.10
N LEU A 27 3.22 17.35 -21.29
CA LEU A 27 3.98 18.57 -21.00
C LEU A 27 4.25 18.72 -19.50
N ILE A 28 3.24 18.45 -18.66
CA ILE A 28 3.38 18.52 -17.20
C ILE A 28 4.35 17.43 -16.72
N VAL A 29 4.19 16.19 -17.19
CA VAL A 29 5.08 15.08 -16.84
C VAL A 29 6.52 15.37 -17.28
N LYS A 30 6.73 15.96 -18.47
CA LYS A 30 8.07 16.35 -18.94
C LYS A 30 8.70 17.41 -18.06
N VAL A 31 7.93 18.41 -17.61
CA VAL A 31 8.42 19.46 -16.71
C VAL A 31 8.77 18.87 -15.34
N MET A 32 7.93 17.99 -14.79
CA MET A 32 8.18 17.31 -13.51
C MET A 32 9.44 16.44 -13.54
N ASN A 33 9.74 15.84 -14.68
CA ASN A 33 10.94 15.01 -14.88
C ASN A 33 12.15 15.79 -15.41
N SER A 34 12.08 17.13 -15.52
CA SER A 34 13.22 17.95 -15.93
C SER A 34 14.35 17.87 -14.89
N ALA A 35 15.61 18.02 -15.31
CA ALA A 35 16.77 17.86 -14.41
C ALA A 35 16.71 18.74 -13.15
N VAL A 36 16.14 19.94 -13.26
CA VAL A 36 15.99 20.88 -12.14
C VAL A 36 14.94 20.39 -11.14
N LEU A 37 13.74 20.02 -11.61
CA LEU A 37 12.65 19.59 -10.74
C LEU A 37 12.88 18.16 -10.20
N ASN A 38 13.47 17.29 -11.01
CA ASN A 38 13.77 15.91 -10.66
C ASN A 38 14.82 15.81 -9.54
N ARG A 39 15.69 16.81 -9.36
CA ARG A 39 16.62 16.82 -8.22
C ARG A 39 15.89 16.84 -6.86
N THR A 40 14.70 17.41 -6.81
CA THR A 40 13.89 17.50 -5.58
C THR A 40 12.74 16.49 -5.60
N LEU A 41 11.96 16.45 -6.68
CA LEU A 41 10.85 15.50 -6.82
C LEU A 41 11.33 14.04 -6.96
N GLY A 42 12.51 13.82 -7.52
CA GLY A 42 13.12 12.49 -7.61
C GLY A 42 13.53 11.95 -6.25
N LEU A 43 13.90 12.80 -5.29
CA LEU A 43 14.17 12.38 -3.91
C LEU A 43 12.89 11.92 -3.21
N LEU A 44 11.79 12.67 -3.38
CA LEU A 44 10.48 12.27 -2.86
C LEU A 44 10.00 10.95 -3.49
N THR A 45 10.11 10.85 -4.82
CA THR A 45 9.77 9.62 -5.55
C THR A 45 10.63 8.46 -5.06
N GLY A 46 11.94 8.67 -4.90
CA GLY A 46 12.90 7.69 -4.39
C GLY A 46 12.55 7.23 -2.97
N GLN A 47 12.16 8.15 -2.09
CA GLN A 47 11.73 7.82 -0.73
C GLN A 47 10.45 6.99 -0.73
N VAL A 48 9.47 7.34 -1.58
CA VAL A 48 8.19 6.62 -1.68
C VAL A 48 8.37 5.22 -2.24
N VAL A 49 9.13 5.05 -3.33
CA VAL A 49 9.38 3.71 -3.90
C VAL A 49 10.32 2.89 -3.04
N GLY A 50 11.31 3.53 -2.42
CA GLY A 50 12.32 2.87 -1.59
C GLY A 50 11.71 2.27 -0.32
N ARG A 51 10.84 3.02 0.39
CA ARG A 51 10.19 2.50 1.60
C ARG A 51 9.24 1.33 1.29
N SER A 52 8.52 1.37 0.17
CA SER A 52 7.63 0.27 -0.23
C SER A 52 8.44 -0.96 -0.61
N ARG A 53 9.48 -0.80 -1.43
CA ARG A 53 10.37 -1.89 -1.80
C ARG A 53 11.03 -2.54 -0.59
N TYR A 54 11.55 -1.73 0.34
CA TYR A 54 12.19 -2.20 1.56
C TYR A 54 11.22 -3.00 2.45
N ALA A 55 9.99 -2.49 2.64
CA ALA A 55 8.98 -3.18 3.42
C ALA A 55 8.59 -4.54 2.81
N GLU A 56 8.43 -4.59 1.49
CA GLU A 56 8.07 -5.83 0.79
C GLU A 56 9.22 -6.86 0.75
N ASP A 57 10.48 -6.41 0.67
CA ASP A 57 11.63 -7.30 0.81
C ASP A 57 11.76 -7.91 2.20
N LEU A 58 11.41 -7.17 3.24
CA LEU A 58 11.38 -7.69 4.60
C LEU A 58 10.16 -8.57 4.86
N LEU A 59 9.02 -8.27 4.22
CA LEU A 59 7.85 -9.14 4.27
C LEU A 59 8.18 -10.52 3.70
N ASP A 60 8.83 -10.59 2.53
CA ASP A 60 9.23 -11.87 1.92
C ASP A 60 10.13 -12.67 2.87
N GLN A 61 11.12 -12.02 3.49
CA GLN A 61 11.97 -12.65 4.51
C GLN A 61 11.17 -13.13 5.72
N ALA A 62 10.21 -12.35 6.21
CA ALA A 62 9.36 -12.72 7.34
C ALA A 62 8.47 -13.92 7.02
N VAL A 63 7.92 -13.98 5.79
CA VAL A 63 7.12 -15.11 5.29
C VAL A 63 7.98 -16.38 5.20
N GLN A 64 9.22 -16.27 4.71
CA GLN A 64 10.18 -17.38 4.70
C GLN A 64 10.52 -17.89 6.12
N GLN A 65 10.33 -17.04 7.14
CA GLN A 65 10.47 -17.38 8.56
C GLN A 65 9.14 -17.79 9.21
N ASN A 66 8.13 -18.20 8.42
CA ASN A 66 6.82 -18.69 8.86
C ASN A 66 5.87 -17.61 9.42
N THR A 67 6.08 -16.34 9.11
CA THR A 67 5.06 -15.30 9.36
C THR A 67 3.88 -15.52 8.42
N GLN A 68 2.66 -15.60 8.99
CA GLN A 68 1.43 -15.85 8.23
C GLN A 68 0.46 -14.67 8.24
N GLN A 69 0.84 -13.56 8.86
CA GLN A 69 0.01 -12.37 9.00
C GLN A 69 0.82 -11.13 8.60
N TYR A 70 0.22 -10.29 7.76
CA TYR A 70 0.78 -9.02 7.33
C TYR A 70 -0.21 -7.90 7.65
N VAL A 71 0.23 -6.92 8.44
CA VAL A 71 -0.57 -5.76 8.81
C VAL A 71 0.00 -4.50 8.15
N LEU A 72 -0.81 -3.89 7.26
CA LEU A 72 -0.51 -2.60 6.64
C LEU A 72 -1.20 -1.50 7.43
N VAL A 73 -0.44 -0.76 8.23
CA VAL A 73 -0.94 0.36 9.03
C VAL A 73 -0.94 1.64 8.20
N GLY A 74 -2.09 2.33 8.16
CA GLY A 74 -2.28 3.49 7.30
C GLY A 74 -2.22 3.10 5.82
N ALA A 75 -2.90 2.01 5.45
CA ALA A 75 -2.79 1.39 4.13
C ALA A 75 -3.14 2.34 2.96
N GLY A 76 -3.89 3.41 3.20
CA GLY A 76 -4.08 4.52 2.26
C GLY A 76 -4.48 4.06 0.86
N LEU A 77 -3.62 4.33 -0.13
CA LEU A 77 -3.81 3.91 -1.51
C LEU A 77 -2.85 2.78 -1.93
N ASP A 78 -2.26 2.05 -0.98
CA ASP A 78 -1.37 0.93 -1.25
C ASP A 78 -2.06 -0.14 -2.13
N SER A 79 -1.38 -0.65 -3.14
CA SER A 79 -1.92 -1.61 -4.10
C SER A 79 -1.51 -3.06 -3.84
N PHE A 80 -0.79 -3.35 -2.74
CA PHE A 80 -0.23 -4.67 -2.42
C PHE A 80 -1.25 -5.80 -2.56
N ALA A 81 -2.47 -5.60 -2.08
CA ALA A 81 -3.57 -6.56 -2.16
C ALA A 81 -3.89 -7.01 -3.60
N LEU A 82 -3.70 -6.16 -4.61
CA LEU A 82 -3.89 -6.51 -6.02
C LEU A 82 -2.59 -6.94 -6.69
N ARG A 83 -1.47 -6.30 -6.34
CA ARG A 83 -0.20 -6.47 -7.03
C ARG A 83 0.54 -7.73 -6.57
N GLU A 84 0.68 -7.94 -5.28
CA GLU A 84 1.64 -8.91 -4.72
C GLU A 84 0.97 -10.09 -4.03
N SER A 85 -0.28 -9.96 -3.60
CA SER A 85 -0.99 -10.99 -2.83
C SER A 85 -1.00 -12.39 -3.46
N HIS A 86 -0.96 -12.46 -4.79
CA HIS A 86 -0.91 -13.72 -5.54
C HIS A 86 0.40 -14.51 -5.34
N HIS A 87 1.50 -13.84 -4.95
CA HIS A 87 2.74 -14.49 -4.52
C HIS A 87 2.64 -15.09 -3.11
N TYR A 88 1.64 -14.67 -2.32
CA TYR A 88 1.44 -15.06 -0.93
C TYR A 88 0.05 -15.66 -0.69
N PRO A 89 -0.29 -16.80 -1.32
CA PRO A 89 -1.67 -17.33 -1.37
C PRO A 89 -2.26 -17.69 0.01
N THR A 90 -1.41 -17.91 1.03
CA THR A 90 -1.81 -18.26 2.39
C THR A 90 -1.68 -17.12 3.39
N LEU A 91 -0.99 -16.03 3.03
CA LEU A 91 -0.73 -14.90 3.92
C LEU A 91 -2.02 -14.14 4.19
N LYS A 92 -2.37 -13.96 5.47
CA LYS A 92 -3.49 -13.10 5.88
C LYS A 92 -3.04 -11.65 5.87
N ILE A 93 -3.73 -10.82 5.12
CA ILE A 93 -3.36 -9.42 4.90
C ILE A 93 -4.41 -8.54 5.55
N PHE A 94 -4.01 -7.73 6.52
CA PHE A 94 -4.88 -6.80 7.24
C PHE A 94 -4.52 -5.39 6.84
N GLU A 95 -5.43 -4.71 6.13
CA GLU A 95 -5.27 -3.29 5.82
C GLU A 95 -5.98 -2.44 6.87
N VAL A 96 -5.20 -1.74 7.68
CA VAL A 96 -5.69 -0.91 8.79
C VAL A 96 -5.70 0.56 8.35
N ASP A 97 -6.89 1.14 8.19
CA ASP A 97 -7.03 2.55 7.78
C ASP A 97 -8.40 3.15 8.16
N HIS A 98 -8.55 4.47 7.98
CA HIS A 98 -9.79 5.19 8.24
C HIS A 98 -10.94 4.68 7.35
N PRO A 99 -12.16 4.49 7.89
CA PRO A 99 -13.30 3.94 7.13
C PRO A 99 -13.58 4.70 5.83
N ASP A 100 -13.47 6.03 5.83
CA ASP A 100 -13.74 6.85 4.65
C ASP A 100 -12.71 6.64 3.53
N THR A 101 -11.41 6.63 3.85
CA THR A 101 -10.34 6.40 2.86
C THR A 101 -10.40 4.97 2.34
N GLN A 102 -10.63 4.02 3.25
CA GLN A 102 -10.72 2.60 2.95
C GLN A 102 -11.92 2.28 2.05
N ALA A 103 -13.11 2.84 2.29
CA ALA A 103 -14.27 2.64 1.43
C ALA A 103 -14.05 3.16 0.00
N ALA A 104 -13.40 4.32 -0.13
CA ALA A 104 -13.02 4.88 -1.42
C ALA A 104 -11.99 3.99 -2.14
N LYS A 105 -10.99 3.48 -1.41
CA LYS A 105 -9.97 2.54 -1.91
C LYS A 105 -10.62 1.24 -2.40
N GLN A 106 -11.42 0.57 -1.57
CA GLN A 106 -12.09 -0.69 -1.90
C GLN A 106 -12.93 -0.57 -3.18
N THR A 107 -13.65 0.55 -3.35
CA THR A 107 -14.45 0.82 -4.56
C THR A 107 -13.58 0.89 -5.81
N LYS A 108 -12.35 1.42 -5.72
CA LYS A 108 -11.40 1.44 -6.84
C LYS A 108 -10.77 0.07 -7.06
N LEU A 109 -10.31 -0.61 -6.00
CA LEU A 109 -9.68 -1.92 -6.10
C LEU A 109 -10.60 -2.94 -6.79
N LYS A 110 -11.88 -3.00 -6.41
CA LYS A 110 -12.89 -3.89 -7.03
C LYS A 110 -13.10 -3.66 -8.53
N LYS A 111 -12.76 -2.47 -9.04
CA LYS A 111 -12.82 -2.16 -10.49
C LYS A 111 -11.55 -2.54 -11.23
N LEU A 112 -10.44 -2.65 -10.51
CA LEU A 112 -9.10 -2.90 -11.09
C LEU A 112 -8.73 -4.39 -11.07
N GLY A 113 -9.31 -5.17 -10.15
CA GLY A 113 -9.07 -6.60 -10.07
C GLY A 113 -9.85 -7.28 -8.96
N ASN A 114 -9.62 -8.59 -8.84
CA ASN A 114 -10.19 -9.39 -7.76
C ASN A 114 -9.35 -9.21 -6.49
N ILE A 115 -10.02 -8.95 -5.37
CA ILE A 115 -9.37 -8.89 -4.06
C ILE A 115 -9.40 -10.31 -3.47
N PRO A 116 -8.26 -10.90 -3.08
CA PRO A 116 -8.24 -12.24 -2.49
C PRO A 116 -9.02 -12.31 -1.17
N ALA A 117 -9.58 -13.48 -0.87
CA ALA A 117 -10.27 -13.74 0.40
C ALA A 117 -9.33 -13.71 1.63
N THR A 118 -8.02 -13.67 1.41
CA THR A 118 -7.02 -13.51 2.47
C THR A 118 -6.83 -12.07 2.91
N VAL A 119 -7.42 -11.09 2.22
CA VAL A 119 -7.36 -9.67 2.55
C VAL A 119 -8.57 -9.28 3.41
N GLU A 120 -8.31 -8.70 4.56
CA GLU A 120 -9.29 -8.12 5.45
C GLU A 120 -9.03 -6.62 5.61
N PHE A 121 -10.08 -5.81 5.41
CA PHE A 121 -10.03 -4.37 5.60
C PHE A 121 -10.49 -4.04 7.03
N VAL A 122 -9.57 -3.59 7.86
CA VAL A 122 -9.81 -3.28 9.27
C VAL A 122 -9.98 -1.77 9.40
N ALA A 123 -11.20 -1.32 9.69
CA ALA A 123 -11.48 0.09 9.88
C ALA A 123 -11.01 0.56 11.27
N ILE A 124 -10.29 1.70 11.30
CA ILE A 124 -9.80 2.32 12.53
C ILE A 124 -9.95 3.84 12.48
N ASN A 125 -10.31 4.46 13.61
CA ASN A 125 -10.02 5.88 13.82
C ASN A 125 -8.81 6.05 14.76
N PHE A 126 -7.64 6.37 14.19
CA PHE A 126 -6.39 6.52 14.94
C PHE A 126 -6.44 7.57 16.06
N GLU A 127 -7.38 8.51 16.04
CA GLU A 127 -7.54 9.53 17.10
C GLU A 127 -8.35 9.00 18.30
N LYS A 128 -9.05 7.86 18.15
CA LYS A 128 -10.03 7.36 19.14
C LYS A 128 -9.72 5.98 19.67
N GLU A 129 -8.95 5.20 18.94
CA GLU A 129 -8.69 3.80 19.26
C GLU A 129 -7.28 3.38 18.83
N SER A 130 -6.76 2.39 19.53
CA SER A 130 -5.47 1.77 19.26
C SER A 130 -5.55 0.73 18.14
N ILE A 131 -4.41 0.47 17.50
CA ILE A 131 -4.30 -0.57 16.47
C ILE A 131 -4.65 -1.95 17.03
N SER A 132 -4.29 -2.23 18.28
CA SER A 132 -4.64 -3.50 18.94
C SER A 132 -6.15 -3.65 19.11
N GLU A 133 -6.85 -2.60 19.54
CA GLU A 133 -8.33 -2.61 19.64
C GLU A 133 -8.99 -2.85 18.28
N ALA A 134 -8.44 -2.27 17.20
CA ALA A 134 -8.93 -2.49 15.85
C ALA A 134 -8.69 -3.92 15.36
N LEU A 135 -7.47 -4.44 15.52
CA LEU A 135 -7.12 -5.80 15.11
C LEU A 135 -7.87 -6.87 15.90
N ASN A 136 -8.18 -6.64 17.18
CA ASN A 136 -8.98 -7.56 18.00
C ASN A 136 -10.41 -7.77 17.46
N ARG A 137 -10.89 -6.91 16.55
CA ARG A 137 -12.19 -7.05 15.88
C ARG A 137 -12.11 -7.72 14.51
N SER A 138 -10.93 -8.19 14.12
CA SER A 138 -10.64 -8.82 12.83
C SER A 138 -10.27 -10.30 13.02
N LEU A 139 -9.93 -10.99 11.93
CA LEU A 139 -9.39 -12.35 11.98
C LEU A 139 -7.90 -12.40 12.39
N TYR A 140 -7.32 -11.28 12.81
CA TYR A 140 -5.96 -11.21 13.31
C TYR A 140 -5.78 -12.04 14.58
N ASP A 141 -4.76 -12.89 14.58
CA ASP A 141 -4.36 -13.72 15.72
C ASP A 141 -3.16 -13.10 16.43
N SER A 142 -3.40 -12.54 17.62
CA SER A 142 -2.36 -11.93 18.45
C SER A 142 -1.39 -12.94 19.07
N SER A 143 -1.67 -14.25 19.00
CA SER A 143 -0.79 -15.32 19.47
C SER A 143 0.19 -15.82 18.40
N ALA A 144 -0.02 -15.44 17.13
CA ALA A 144 0.82 -15.83 16.01
C ALA A 144 1.73 -14.69 15.53
N PRO A 145 2.91 -14.99 14.97
CA PRO A 145 3.79 -13.97 14.39
C PRO A 145 3.11 -13.17 13.28
N ALA A 146 3.37 -11.86 13.25
CA ALA A 146 2.87 -10.94 12.26
C ALA A 146 3.96 -9.94 11.84
N PHE A 147 3.98 -9.60 10.56
CA PHE A 147 4.82 -8.53 10.03
C PHE A 147 3.98 -7.26 9.93
N PHE A 148 4.52 -6.13 10.41
CA PHE A 148 3.86 -4.84 10.36
C PHE A 148 4.63 -3.90 9.44
N SER A 149 3.94 -3.32 8.46
CA SER A 149 4.44 -2.15 7.73
C SER A 149 3.64 -0.92 8.14
N TRP A 150 4.34 0.13 8.56
CA TRP A 150 3.75 1.42 8.91
C TRP A 150 4.48 2.50 8.13
N LEU A 151 3.90 2.93 7.01
CA LEU A 151 4.61 3.76 6.03
C LEU A 151 3.94 5.12 5.84
N GLY A 152 4.61 6.20 6.26
CA GLY A 152 4.22 7.58 5.92
C GLY A 152 3.09 8.15 6.76
N THR A 153 2.90 7.57 7.94
CA THR A 153 2.11 8.08 9.04
C THR A 153 2.96 7.91 10.31
N THR A 154 2.68 8.69 11.36
CA THR A 154 3.42 8.69 12.64
C THR A 154 2.47 8.87 13.80
#